data_AF-A0A9E4WY59-F1
#
_entry.id   AF-A0A9E4WY59-F1
#
_cell.length_a   1.000
_cell.length_b   1.000
_cell.length_c   1.000
_cell.angle_alpha   90.00
_cell.angle_beta   90.00
_cell.angle_gamma   90.00
#
_symmetry.space_group_name_H-M   'P 1'
#
loop_
_entity.id
_entity.type
_entity.pdbx_description
1 polymer ?
#
loop_
_entity_poly.entity_id
_entity_poly.type
_entity_poly.pdbx_seq_one_letter_code
_entity_poly.pdbx_strand_id
1 'polypeptide(L)'
;MLGDEDYRSAILARDAEFDGVVVYAVRSTRIYCRPSCASRRPNRRQVIFFPIPEVAEQAGFRPCLRCRPHLPSPADPQLEMVRQVCQHIKDHADRP
;
A
#
# COMPACT_ATOMS: atom_id res chain seq x y z
N MET A 1 -15.93 -2.87 -15.23
CA MET A 1 -15.88 -1.80 -14.21
C MET A 1 -15.71 -2.48 -12.87
N LEU A 2 -14.55 -2.38 -12.21
CA LEU A 2 -14.39 -2.89 -10.85
C LEU A 2 -15.20 -2.00 -9.89
N GLY A 3 -16.16 -2.60 -9.19
CA GLY A 3 -17.00 -1.89 -8.22
C GLY A 3 -16.39 -1.85 -6.83
N ASP A 4 -16.90 -0.99 -5.96
CA ASP A 4 -16.50 -0.87 -4.53
C ASP A 4 -16.53 -2.22 -3.78
N GLU A 5 -17.42 -3.12 -4.20
CA GLU A 5 -17.54 -4.50 -3.72
C GLU A 5 -16.31 -5.38 -4.05
N ASP A 6 -15.68 -5.16 -5.21
CA ASP A 6 -14.54 -5.93 -5.71
C ASP A 6 -13.27 -5.60 -4.89
N TYR A 7 -13.03 -4.31 -4.68
CA TYR A 7 -11.98 -3.83 -3.77
C TYR A 7 -12.17 -4.34 -2.35
N ARG A 8 -13.43 -4.47 -1.91
CA ARG A 8 -13.73 -5.02 -0.59
C ARG A 8 -13.44 -6.51 -0.50
N SER A 9 -13.74 -7.27 -1.55
CA SER A 9 -13.40 -8.68 -1.65
C SER A 9 -11.88 -8.88 -1.66
N ALA A 10 -11.13 -8.04 -2.37
CA ALA A 10 -9.66 -8.05 -2.34
C ALA A 10 -9.11 -7.78 -0.91
N ILE A 11 -9.70 -6.87 -0.14
CA ILE A 11 -9.33 -6.68 1.29
C ILE A 11 -9.64 -7.94 2.12
N LEU A 12 -10.78 -8.59 1.85
CA LEU A 12 -11.21 -9.78 2.61
C LEU A 12 -10.35 -10.99 2.30
N ALA A 13 -9.95 -11.15 1.04
CA ALA A 13 -9.08 -12.20 0.52
C ALA A 13 -7.59 -11.92 0.75
N ARG A 14 -7.24 -10.68 1.13
CA ARG A 14 -5.86 -10.18 1.35
C ARG A 14 -5.00 -10.28 0.09
N ASP A 15 -5.60 -10.04 -1.06
CA ASP A 15 -4.90 -10.06 -2.35
C ASP A 15 -3.78 -9.03 -2.36
N ALA A 16 -2.56 -9.53 -2.47
CA ALA A 16 -1.37 -8.70 -2.61
C ALA A 16 -1.27 -8.07 -4.02
N GLU A 17 -2.05 -8.54 -4.99
CA GLU A 17 -2.10 -7.94 -6.34
C GLU A 17 -2.68 -6.52 -6.33
N PHE A 18 -3.54 -6.21 -5.35
CA PHE A 18 -4.05 -4.86 -5.15
C PHE A 18 -3.14 -4.00 -4.24
N ASP A 19 -2.05 -4.58 -3.74
CA ASP A 19 -1.06 -3.91 -2.89
C ASP A 19 -0.29 -2.89 -3.74
N GLY A 20 -0.67 -1.61 -3.64
CA GLY A 20 -0.10 -0.54 -4.47
C GLY A 20 -0.99 -0.09 -5.63
N VAL A 21 -2.04 -0.86 -5.97
CA VAL A 21 -3.10 -0.44 -6.91
C VAL A 21 -4.11 0.47 -6.22
N VAL A 22 -4.41 0.18 -4.95
CA VAL A 22 -5.36 0.94 -4.14
C VAL A 22 -4.96 0.87 -2.67
N VAL A 23 -5.25 1.93 -1.92
CA VAL A 23 -5.16 1.94 -0.46
C VAL A 23 -6.54 2.19 0.12
N TYR A 24 -6.83 1.63 1.29
CA TYR A 24 -8.06 1.92 2.00
C TYR A 24 -7.76 2.68 3.29
N ALA A 25 -8.60 3.65 3.61
CA ALA A 25 -8.52 4.46 4.80
C ALA A 25 -9.74 4.30 5.68
N VAL A 26 -9.52 4.31 6.99
CA VAL A 26 -10.58 4.13 7.98
C VAL A 26 -10.86 5.49 8.62
N ARG A 27 -12.05 6.05 8.38
CA ARG A 27 -12.49 7.35 8.94
C ARG A 27 -12.41 7.40 10.46
N SER A 28 -12.69 6.28 11.12
CA SER A 28 -12.69 6.19 12.59
C SER A 28 -11.32 6.45 13.20
N THR A 29 -10.28 5.85 12.62
CA THR A 29 -8.91 5.96 13.13
C THR A 29 -8.07 6.99 12.38
N ARG A 30 -8.57 7.50 11.26
CA ARG A 30 -7.81 8.25 10.25
C ARG A 30 -6.49 7.56 9.86
N ILE A 31 -6.52 6.23 9.77
CA ILE A 31 -5.39 5.42 9.33
C ILE A 31 -5.70 4.83 7.97
N TYR A 32 -4.75 4.90 7.04
CA TYR A 32 -4.83 4.17 5.78
C TYR A 32 -3.88 2.97 5.77
N CYS A 33 -4.36 1.81 5.31
CA CYS A 33 -3.62 0.56 5.18
C CYS A 33 -3.80 -0.03 3.75
N ARG A 34 -3.03 -1.06 3.43
CA ARG A 34 -3.15 -1.81 2.16
C ARG A 34 -4.18 -2.93 2.23
N PRO A 35 -4.77 -3.37 1.10
CA PRO A 35 -5.75 -4.45 1.07
C PRO A 35 -5.25 -5.77 1.69
N SER A 36 -3.98 -6.11 1.54
CA SER A 36 -3.40 -7.32 2.15
C SER A 36 -3.17 -7.22 3.66
N CYS A 37 -3.41 -6.06 4.27
CA CYS A 37 -3.15 -5.81 5.67
C CYS A 37 -3.95 -6.73 6.60
N ALA A 38 -3.26 -7.49 7.45
CA ALA A 38 -3.86 -8.39 8.44
C ALA A 38 -4.57 -7.68 9.61
N SER A 39 -4.76 -6.35 9.54
CA SER A 39 -5.41 -5.58 10.61
C SER A 39 -6.88 -5.96 10.76
N ARG A 40 -7.46 -5.64 11.92
CA ARG A 40 -8.87 -5.91 12.22
C ARG A 40 -9.75 -5.32 11.13
N ARG A 41 -10.67 -6.13 10.61
CA ARG A 41 -11.59 -5.76 9.53
C ARG A 41 -12.32 -4.47 9.92
N PRO A 42 -12.05 -3.34 9.23
CA PRO A 42 -12.71 -2.09 9.55
C PRO A 42 -14.19 -2.17 9.20
N ASN A 43 -14.99 -1.36 9.89
CA ASN A 43 -16.43 -1.32 9.69
C ASN A 43 -16.73 -0.71 8.31
N ARG A 44 -17.52 -1.38 7.46
CA ARG A 44 -17.71 -1.04 6.04
C ARG A 44 -18.06 0.44 5.81
N ARG A 45 -18.87 1.01 6.70
CA ARG A 45 -19.34 2.41 6.63
C ARG A 45 -18.24 3.46 6.82
N GLN A 46 -17.09 3.04 7.37
CA GLN A 46 -15.98 3.94 7.68
C GLN A 46 -14.77 3.70 6.78
N VAL A 47 -14.88 2.83 5.77
CA VAL A 47 -13.81 2.57 4.81
C VAL A 47 -13.96 3.51 3.62
N ILE A 48 -12.87 4.16 3.22
CA ILE A 48 -12.76 4.97 2.01
C ILE A 48 -11.61 4.37 1.19
N PHE A 49 -11.81 4.23 -0.11
CA PHE A 49 -10.76 3.78 -1.02
C PHE A 49 -10.09 5.00 -1.66
N PHE A 50 -8.77 4.98 -1.72
CA PHE A 50 -7.95 5.98 -2.39
C PHE A 50 -7.04 5.30 -3.41
N PRO A 51 -6.84 5.89 -4.60
CA PRO A 51 -6.02 5.29 -5.64
C PRO A 51 -4.52 5.31 -5.29
N ILE A 52 -4.05 6.32 -4.55
CA ILE A 52 -2.64 6.47 -4.17
C ILE A 52 -2.52 6.90 -2.69
N PRO A 53 -1.44 6.51 -1.99
CA PRO A 53 -1.20 6.87 -0.59
C PRO A 53 -1.12 8.39 -0.37
N GLU A 54 -0.54 9.11 -1.32
CA GLU A 54 -0.44 10.58 -1.26
C GLU A 54 -1.80 11.27 -1.13
N VAL A 55 -2.85 10.77 -1.80
CA VAL A 55 -4.20 11.34 -1.70
C VAL A 55 -4.78 11.09 -0.31
N ALA A 56 -4.51 9.94 0.28
CA ALA A 56 -4.92 9.66 1.66
C ALA A 56 -4.20 10.58 2.65
N GLU A 57 -2.90 10.84 2.44
CA GLU A 57 -2.13 11.75 3.29
C GLU A 57 -2.59 13.20 3.18
N GLN A 58 -2.88 13.67 1.96
CA GLN A 58 -3.47 14.99 1.71
C GLN A 58 -4.86 15.13 2.35
N ALA A 59 -5.64 14.05 2.39
CA ALA A 59 -6.92 14.01 3.10
C ALA A 59 -6.76 13.91 4.64
N GLY A 60 -5.53 13.92 5.16
CA GLY A 60 -5.23 13.93 6.61
C GLY A 60 -5.25 12.55 7.26
N PHE A 61 -5.10 11.48 6.47
CA PHE A 61 -4.95 10.11 6.98
C PHE A 61 -3.47 9.78 7.20
N ARG A 62 -3.19 9.06 8.28
CA ARG A 62 -1.82 8.62 8.61
C ARG A 62 -1.55 7.21 8.10
N PRO A 63 -0.31 6.89 7.71
CA PRO A 63 0.06 5.54 7.30
C PRO A 63 -0.03 4.56 8.48
N CYS A 64 -0.57 3.39 8.17
CA CYS A 64 -0.67 2.25 9.08
C CYS A 64 0.72 1.73 9.44
N LEU A 65 1.14 1.85 10.70
CA LEU A 65 2.47 1.42 11.16
C LEU A 65 2.73 -0.10 11.03
N ARG A 66 1.66 -0.90 10.92
CA ARG A 66 1.72 -2.36 10.86
C ARG A 66 1.92 -2.88 9.44
N CYS A 67 1.25 -2.26 8.48
CA CYS A 67 1.28 -2.66 7.07
C CYS A 67 2.13 -1.71 6.23
N ARG A 68 2.70 -0.67 6.89
CA ARG A 68 3.54 0.41 6.36
C ARG A 68 3.30 0.65 4.88
N PRO A 69 2.10 1.13 4.49
CA PRO A 69 1.75 1.31 3.10
C PRO A 69 2.68 2.27 2.35
N HIS A 70 3.38 3.15 3.07
CA HIS A 70 4.42 4.03 2.54
C HIS A 70 5.74 3.30 2.21
N LEU A 71 6.01 2.14 2.81
CA LEU A 71 7.19 1.32 2.50
C LEU A 71 6.80 0.27 1.47
N PRO A 72 7.52 0.12 0.36
CA PRO A 72 7.18 -0.88 -0.65
C PRO A 72 7.03 -2.28 -0.05
N SER A 73 6.04 -3.03 -0.55
CA SER A 73 5.71 -4.35 -0.01
C SER A 73 6.93 -5.27 -0.07
N PRO A 74 7.23 -6.05 0.98
CA PRO A 74 8.28 -7.07 0.91
C PRO A 74 7.95 -8.19 -0.09
N ALA A 75 6.72 -8.22 -0.63
CA ALA A 75 6.28 -9.15 -1.66
C ALA A 75 6.48 -8.62 -3.10
N ASP A 76 7.10 -7.44 -3.29
CA ASP A 76 7.39 -6.92 -4.62
C ASP A 76 8.83 -7.29 -5.04
N PRO A 77 9.04 -8.40 -5.79
CA PRO A 77 10.37 -8.81 -6.24
C PRO A 77 11.02 -7.75 -7.16
N GLN A 78 10.23 -6.87 -7.75
CA GLN A 78 10.72 -5.78 -8.60
C GLN A 78 11.44 -4.72 -7.77
N LEU A 79 11.03 -4.49 -6.53
CA LEU A 79 11.71 -3.57 -5.64
C LEU A 79 13.05 -4.11 -5.10
N GLU A 80 13.16 -5.41 -4.83
CA GLU A 80 14.46 -6.03 -4.52
C GLU A 80 15.42 -5.84 -5.71
N MET A 81 14.93 -6.07 -6.93
CA MET A 81 15.68 -5.82 -8.17
C MET A 81 16.11 -4.35 -8.30
N VAL A 82 15.20 -3.40 -8.08
CA VAL A 82 15.51 -1.95 -8.13
C VAL A 82 16.53 -1.58 -7.05
N ARG A 83 16.42 -2.13 -5.84
CA ARG A 83 17.42 -1.93 -4.78
C ARG A 83 18.79 -2.47 -5.18
N GLN A 84 18.84 -3.67 -5.75
CA GLN A 84 20.09 -4.26 -6.25
C GLN A 84 20.70 -3.42 -7.36
N VAL A 85 19.92 -2.95 -8.33
CA VAL A 85 20.40 -2.08 -9.42
C VAL A 85 20.90 -0.75 -8.87
N CYS A 86 20.13 -0.09 -8.00
CA CYS A 86 20.55 1.16 -7.36
C CYS A 86 21.82 0.98 -6.51
N GLN A 87 22.00 -0.17 -5.86
CA GLN A 87 23.21 -0.47 -5.11
C GLN A 87 24.40 -0.70 -6.04
N HIS A 88 24.21 -1.43 -7.15
CA HIS A 88 25.25 -1.68 -8.15
C HIS A 88 25.70 -0.37 -8.83
N ILE A 89 24.77 0.51 -9.19
CA ILE A 89 25.11 1.83 -9.75
C ILE A 89 25.94 2.64 -8.75
N LYS A 90 25.61 2.62 -7.45
CA LYS A 90 26.42 3.33 -6.44
C LYS A 90 27.80 2.72 -6.27
N ASP A 91 27.91 1.40 -6.30
CA ASP A 91 29.18 0.68 -6.13
C ASP A 91 30.11 0.87 -7.35
N HIS A 92 29.53 1.11 -8.53
CA HIS A 92 30.26 1.29 -9.79
C HIS A 92 30.15 2.71 -10.40
N ALA A 93 29.62 3.69 -9.67
CA ALA A 93 29.55 5.09 -10.11
C ALA A 93 30.93 5.76 -10.18
N ASP A 94 31.96 5.12 -9.60
CA ASP A 94 33.35 5.58 -9.62
C ASP A 94 34.23 4.59 -10.39
N ARG A 95 33.92 4.39 -11.68
CA ARG A 95 34.90 3.88 -12.63
C ARG A 95 34.86 4.77 -13.87
N PRO A 96 35.96 5.48 -14.18
CA PRO A 96 36.04 6.33 -15.36
C PRO A 96 35.95 5.53 -16.67
#